data_AF-A0A3D0NFJ1-F1
#
_entry.id   AF-A0A3D0NFJ1-F1
#
_cell.length_a   1.000
_cell.length_b   1.000
_cell.length_c   1.000
_cell.angle_alpha   90.00
_cell.angle_beta   90.00
_cell.angle_gamma   90.00
#
_symmetry.space_group_name_H-M   'P 1'
#
loop_
_entity.id
_entity.type
_entity.pdbx_description
1 polymer ?
#
loop_
_entity_poly.entity_id
_entity_poly.type
_entity_poly.pdbx_seq_one_letter_code
_entity_poly.pdbx_strand_id
1 'polypeptide(L)'
;EYGLAGRRYLTKGTDPRTHNIHSYTSGDSELHRHLAFRDYLRAHPDVAADYVSLKRRLAAECNHDIDKYCEGKDTFIKHHQRLALEYVSSQT
;
A
#
# COMPACT_ATOMS: atom_id res chain seq x y z
N GLU A 1 15.76 7.11 4.55
CA GLU A 1 14.33 7.53 4.53
C GLU A 1 13.64 7.23 3.20
N TYR A 2 14.36 7.07 2.07
CA TYR A 2 13.79 6.59 0.78
C TYR A 2 12.54 7.38 0.34
N GLY A 3 12.54 8.70 0.55
CA GLY A 3 11.46 9.60 0.11
C GLY A 3 10.29 9.80 1.07
N LEU A 4 10.28 9.18 2.27
CA LEU A 4 9.29 9.47 3.32
C LEU A 4 10.00 9.84 4.62
N ALA A 5 9.80 11.08 5.09
CA ALA A 5 10.38 11.58 6.34
C ALA A 5 9.94 10.71 7.52
N GLY A 6 10.86 10.47 8.47
CA GLY A 6 10.57 9.65 9.66
C GLY A 6 10.58 8.13 9.42
N ARG A 7 10.53 7.68 8.16
CA ARG A 7 10.55 6.24 7.84
C ARG A 7 11.97 5.66 7.83
N ARG A 8 12.16 4.54 8.53
CA ARG A 8 13.30 3.62 8.31
C ARG A 8 12.85 2.52 7.36
N TYR A 9 13.48 2.47 6.18
CA TYR A 9 13.14 1.51 5.13
C TYR A 9 14.27 0.52 4.94
N LEU A 10 13.98 -0.76 5.13
CA LEU A 10 14.94 -1.86 4.94
C LEU A 10 14.36 -2.87 3.96
N THR A 11 15.22 -3.46 3.13
CA THR A 11 14.80 -4.51 2.18
C THR A 11 15.72 -5.72 2.31
N LYS A 12 15.17 -6.92 2.06
CA LYS A 12 15.93 -8.17 1.99
C LYS A 12 15.75 -8.83 0.63
N GLY A 13 16.86 -9.28 0.06
CA GLY A 13 16.92 -9.86 -1.28
C GLY A 13 17.09 -8.80 -2.35
N THR A 14 17.91 -9.10 -3.35
CA THR A 14 18.19 -8.24 -4.50
C THR A 14 17.39 -8.70 -5.71
N ASP A 15 17.40 -10.00 -6.00
CA ASP A 15 16.54 -10.66 -6.98
C ASP A 15 16.38 -12.16 -6.65
N PRO A 16 15.21 -12.62 -6.17
CA PRO A 16 14.03 -11.82 -5.87
C PRO A 16 14.19 -11.04 -4.56
N ARG A 17 13.67 -9.82 -4.53
CA ARG A 17 13.40 -9.11 -3.27
C ARG A 17 12.24 -9.79 -2.56
N THR A 18 12.42 -10.15 -1.30
CA THR A 18 11.46 -10.96 -0.54
C THR A 18 10.79 -10.21 0.61
N HIS A 19 11.47 -9.21 1.19
CA HIS A 19 10.95 -8.46 2.33
C HIS A 19 11.15 -6.95 2.13
N ASN A 20 10.11 -6.20 2.48
CA ASN A 20 10.12 -4.74 2.57
C ASN A 20 9.67 -4.37 3.99
N ILE A 21 10.56 -3.79 4.79
CA ILE A 21 10.30 -3.39 6.16
C ILE A 21 10.15 -1.86 6.19
N HIS A 22 8.97 -1.41 6.60
CA HIS A 22 8.68 0.00 6.85
C HIS A 22 8.54 0.18 8.36
N SER A 23 9.49 0.86 8.98
CA SER A 23 9.46 1.19 10.41
C SER A 23 9.26 2.69 10.61
N TYR A 24 8.41 3.01 11.59
CA TYR A 24 7.95 4.35 11.94
C TYR A 24 7.93 4.51 13.46
N THR A 25 7.98 5.75 13.94
CA THR A 25 7.76 6.05 15.35
C THR A 25 6.30 5.80 15.73
N SER A 26 6.03 5.42 16.99
CA SER A 26 4.65 5.33 17.49
C SER A 26 3.94 6.69 17.36
N GLY A 27 2.67 6.67 16.95
CA GLY A 27 1.91 7.89 16.71
C GLY A 27 2.04 8.48 15.30
N ASP A 28 2.95 7.98 14.47
CA ASP A 28 3.18 8.51 13.12
C ASP A 28 1.96 8.32 12.20
N SER A 29 1.57 9.36 11.46
CA SER A 29 0.39 9.33 10.58
C SER A 29 0.55 8.34 9.43
N GLU A 30 1.78 8.10 8.96
CA GLU A 30 2.05 7.11 7.92
C GLU A 30 1.83 5.69 8.43
N LEU A 31 2.18 5.41 9.69
CA LEU A 31 1.85 4.14 10.34
C LEU A 31 0.33 3.93 10.40
N HIS A 32 -0.41 4.95 10.81
CA HIS A 32 -1.87 4.90 10.84
C HIS A 32 -2.47 4.68 9.45
N ARG A 33 -1.97 5.38 8.43
CA ARG A 33 -2.40 5.23 7.03
C ARG A 33 -2.21 3.79 6.53
N HIS A 34 -1.08 3.15 6.85
CA HIS A 34 -0.83 1.75 6.49
C HIS A 34 -1.78 0.78 7.19
N LEU A 35 -1.99 0.97 8.50
CA LEU A 35 -2.90 0.11 9.28
C LEU A 35 -4.35 0.27 8.83
N ALA A 36 -4.81 1.51 8.63
CA ALA A 36 -6.15 1.81 8.16
C ALA A 36 -6.43 1.15 6.81
N PHE A 37 -5.53 1.29 5.83
CA PHE A 37 -5.70 0.68 4.51
C PHE A 37 -5.81 -0.85 4.57
N ARG A 38 -4.97 -1.49 5.40
CA ARG A 38 -5.01 -2.94 5.61
C ARG A 38 -6.35 -3.40 6.18
N ASP A 39 -6.84 -2.70 7.22
CA ASP A 39 -8.05 -3.11 7.92
C ASP A 39 -9.32 -2.78 7.12
N TYR A 40 -9.30 -1.67 6.38
CA TYR A 40 -10.32 -1.33 5.40
C TYR A 40 -10.47 -2.40 4.32
N LEU A 41 -9.37 -2.85 3.69
CA LEU A 41 -9.43 -3.91 2.67
C LEU A 41 -9.92 -5.26 3.23
N ARG A 42 -9.67 -5.55 4.51
CA ARG A 42 -10.18 -6.78 5.16
C ARG A 42 -11.69 -6.71 5.40
N ALA A 43 -12.21 -5.51 5.68
CA ALA A 43 -13.64 -5.28 5.88
C ALA A 43 -14.43 -5.16 4.57
N HIS A 44 -13.77 -4.83 3.46
CA HIS A 44 -14.39 -4.60 2.14
C HIS A 44 -13.85 -5.60 1.10
N PRO A 45 -14.35 -6.85 1.10
CA PRO A 45 -13.82 -7.91 0.24
C PRO A 45 -14.01 -7.64 -1.26
N ASP A 46 -15.04 -6.88 -1.63
CA ASP A 46 -15.28 -6.37 -2.98
C ASP A 46 -14.15 -5.45 -3.44
N VAL A 47 -13.77 -4.45 -2.62
CA VAL A 47 -12.66 -3.54 -2.91
C VAL A 47 -11.33 -4.29 -2.98
N ALA A 48 -11.14 -5.29 -2.11
CA ALA A 48 -9.95 -6.14 -2.16
C ALA A 48 -9.89 -6.96 -3.46
N ALA A 49 -11.03 -7.45 -3.96
CA ALA A 49 -11.11 -8.16 -5.25
C ALA A 49 -10.78 -7.23 -6.44
N ASP A 50 -11.26 -5.99 -6.42
CA ASP A 50 -10.90 -4.97 -7.41
C ASP A 50 -9.39 -4.69 -7.40
N TYR A 51 -8.80 -4.56 -6.21
CA TYR A 51 -7.37 -4.34 -6.07
C TYR A 51 -6.54 -5.52 -6.59
N VAL A 52 -7.00 -6.76 -6.37
CA VAL A 52 -6.37 -7.96 -6.93
C VAL A 52 -6.43 -7.95 -8.45
N SER A 53 -7.59 -7.65 -9.03
CA SER A 53 -7.79 -7.59 -10.48
C SER A 53 -6.89 -6.53 -11.12
N LEU A 54 -6.82 -5.35 -10.52
CA LEU A 54 -5.89 -4.29 -10.94
C LEU A 54 -4.43 -4.76 -10.91
N LYS A 55 -3.99 -5.37 -9.81
CA LYS A 55 -2.61 -5.86 -9.68
C LYS A 55 -2.27 -6.93 -10.72
N ARG A 56 -3.19 -7.84 -11.02
CA ARG A 56 -2.98 -8.90 -12.03
C ARG A 56 -2.86 -8.32 -13.43
N ARG A 57 -3.76 -7.39 -13.78
CA ARG A 57 -3.73 -6.71 -15.08
C ARG A 57 -2.42 -5.95 -15.29
N LEU A 58 -2.02 -5.13 -14.33
CA LEU A 58 -0.75 -4.37 -14.42
C LEU A 58 0.48 -5.28 -14.45
N ALA A 59 0.49 -6.39 -13.70
CA ALA A 59 1.59 -7.34 -13.75
C ALA A 59 1.77 -7.94 -15.16
N ALA A 60 0.67 -8.16 -15.89
CA ALA A 60 0.72 -8.62 -17.27
C ALA A 60 1.14 -7.51 -18.26
N GLU A 61 0.70 -6.27 -18.04
CA GLU A 61 0.94 -5.13 -18.94
C GLU A 61 2.34 -4.51 -18.79
N CYS A 62 2.93 -4.54 -17.59
CA CYS A 62 4.16 -3.78 -17.30
C CYS A 62 5.47 -4.53 -17.62
N ASN A 63 5.46 -5.79 -18.05
CA ASN A 63 6.67 -6.55 -18.42
C ASN A 63 7.84 -6.44 -17.41
N HIS A 64 7.55 -6.66 -16.12
CA HIS A 64 8.51 -6.53 -15.01
C HIS A 64 9.06 -5.11 -14.74
N ASP A 65 8.52 -4.07 -15.38
CA ASP A 65 8.79 -2.67 -15.05
C ASP A 65 8.09 -2.30 -13.74
N ILE A 66 8.88 -2.22 -12.66
CA ILE A 66 8.38 -1.96 -11.32
C ILE A 66 7.83 -0.54 -11.15
N ASP A 67 8.36 0.43 -11.90
CA ASP A 67 7.96 1.83 -11.79
C ASP A 67 6.58 2.02 -12.42
N LYS A 68 6.37 1.47 -13.63
CA LYS A 68 5.04 1.46 -14.27
C LYS A 68 4.01 0.70 -13.44
N TYR A 69 4.42 -0.42 -12.85
CA TYR A 69 3.53 -1.19 -11.98
C TYR A 69 3.12 -0.41 -10.72
N CYS A 70 4.05 0.35 -10.13
CA CYS A 70 3.76 1.20 -8.98
C CYS A 70 2.86 2.37 -9.37
N GLU A 71 3.17 3.06 -10.47
CA GLU A 71 2.39 4.18 -11.00
C GLU A 71 0.95 3.77 -11.33
N GLY A 72 0.76 2.63 -12.00
CA GLY A 72 -0.57 2.15 -12.39
C GLY A 72 -1.52 1.84 -11.22
N LYS A 73 -0.99 1.67 -10.00
CA LYS A 73 -1.80 1.46 -8.79
C LYS A 73 -1.98 2.72 -7.95
N ASP A 74 -1.24 3.78 -8.23
CA ASP A 74 -1.13 4.94 -7.34
C ASP A 74 -2.49 5.61 -7.08
N THR A 75 -3.24 5.89 -8.14
CA THR A 75 -4.58 6.51 -8.03
C THR A 75 -5.54 5.66 -7.20
N PHE A 76 -5.60 4.35 -7.44
CA PHE A 76 -6.44 3.42 -6.70
C PHE A 76 -6.07 3.40 -5.21
N ILE A 77 -4.76 3.27 -4.93
CA ILE A 77 -4.25 3.21 -3.56
C ILE A 77 -4.55 4.51 -2.81
N LYS A 78 -4.29 5.67 -3.40
CA LYS A 78 -4.56 6.97 -2.77
C LYS A 78 -6.05 7.19 -2.49
N HIS A 79 -6.92 6.82 -3.44
CA HIS A 79 -8.37 6.92 -3.27
C HIS A 79 -8.84 6.08 -2.07
N HIS A 80 -8.47 4.80 -2.02
CA HIS A 80 -8.91 3.91 -0.95
C HIS A 80 -8.20 4.15 0.38
N GLN A 81 -7.00 4.74 0.41
CA GLN A 81 -6.38 5.18 1.66
C GLN A 81 -7.14 6.32 2.33
N ARG A 82 -7.68 7.27 1.55
CA ARG A 82 -8.56 8.31 2.10
C ARG A 82 -9.82 7.70 2.70
N LEU A 83 -10.50 6.81 1.97
CA LEU A 83 -11.69 6.11 2.46
C LEU A 83 -11.39 5.25 3.69
N ALA A 84 -10.21 4.62 3.74
CA ALA A 84 -9.80 3.81 4.86
C ALA A 84 -9.61 4.63 6.14
N LEU A 85 -9.05 5.84 6.04
CA LEU A 85 -8.92 6.76 7.18
C LEU A 85 -10.30 7.21 7.67
N GLU A 86 -11.21 7.56 6.77
CA GLU A 86 -12.60 7.90 7.10
C GLU A 86 -13.33 6.73 7.78
N TYR A 87 -13.16 5.50 7.25
CA TYR A 87 -13.72 4.28 7.82
C TYR A 87 -13.25 4.05 9.26
N VAL A 88 -11.95 4.14 9.54
CA VAL A 88 -11.42 3.95 10.90
C VAL A 88 -11.94 5.03 11.86
N SER A 89 -12.02 6.29 11.41
CA SER A 89 -12.59 7.38 12.23
C SER A 89 -14.07 7.18 12.55
N SER A 90 -14.84 6.53 11.67
CA SER A 90 -16.28 6.25 11.90
C SER A 90 -16.55 5.10 12.88
N GLN A 91 -15.54 4.31 13.21
CA GLN A 91 -15.63 3.14 14.08
C GLN A 91 -15.21 3.45 15.53
N THR A 92 -14.82 4.69 15.81
CA THR A 92 -14.39 5.20 17.13
C THR A 92 -15.48 6.10 17.71
#